data_AF-A0AAV6GYC1-F1
#
_entry.id   AF-A0AAV6GYC1-F1
#
_cell.length_a   1.000
_cell.length_b   1.000
_cell.length_c   1.000
_cell.angle_alpha   90.00
_cell.angle_beta   90.00
_cell.angle_gamma   90.00
#
_symmetry.space_group_name_H-M   'P 1'
#
loop_
_entity.id
_entity.type
_entity.pdbx_description
1 polymer ?
#
loop_
_entity_poly.entity_id
_entity_poly.type
_entity_poly.pdbx_seq_one_letter_code
_entity_poly.pdbx_strand_id
1 'polypeptide(L)'
;MELKYMLVIAVISVIYVKCDSSPLDDLVIDRYSIPALCPREVQTGDYVRYHFNGTLLDGKKFESSHDKGKPFVGQVGLGSVVITGLDRGVLGMCVNERRKLTIPPHLAYGVLGAGTVIPPDTTLVFDVLLLDLWNTDDKVQTITLSKPQDCKRKVVSTDFVRYHYNGTLLNGTLFDSSHARGQTYDTYVGQGYLIKGMDMGLLGMCVGERRSIIIPPFLGYEDKGYGNQIPPYASLMFDVVLVDHFHTNDTVVSEILYTPELCSRKSVSGDYIRYHYNGTLQDGTLFDSSYQRNSTYNTYIGMGFVILGMDKALQGVCVGEKKKVTIPPHLAYGEKGLEGMIPGSVIRPPKSMTSSSTVTTALSWTTLCSTPQIVIICPLGPSWGAGKIIQGLDDGLQGMCVGEKRVVIVPPHLGHGESGAAEVPSSAVLLFELELLELQKGIPDGYLFVWLGDSPDPLFPAMDLNKDQEVPLEEFTEFIQSQITEGKGRMRPGIDGEVVIKDMFVNQDRNKDGKITAEELKLKSDEDPPKHEEL
;
A
#
# COMPACT_ATOMS: atom_id res chain seq x y z
N MET A 1 -53.76 51.80 -94.77
CA MET A 1 -52.54 52.61 -94.86
C MET A 1 -51.49 51.89 -94.06
N GLU A 2 -50.63 51.16 -94.76
CA GLU A 2 -49.60 50.26 -94.26
C GLU A 2 -48.54 51.00 -93.44
N LEU A 3 -48.24 50.53 -92.21
CA LEU A 3 -47.04 50.96 -91.48
C LEU A 3 -46.21 49.73 -91.12
N LYS A 4 -45.11 49.58 -91.84
CA LYS A 4 -44.19 48.45 -91.80
C LYS A 4 -43.44 48.38 -90.46
N TYR A 5 -43.38 47.16 -89.92
CA TYR A 5 -42.53 46.75 -88.81
C TYR A 5 -41.04 46.85 -89.19
N MET A 6 -40.24 47.50 -88.35
CA MET A 6 -38.78 47.38 -88.32
C MET A 6 -38.38 47.03 -86.88
N LEU A 7 -38.20 45.74 -86.63
CA LEU A 7 -37.76 45.17 -85.36
C LEU A 7 -36.23 45.34 -85.28
N VAL A 8 -35.75 46.34 -84.54
CA VAL A 8 -34.33 46.48 -84.21
C VAL A 8 -34.07 45.73 -82.91
N ILE A 9 -33.48 44.54 -83.02
CA ILE A 9 -33.02 43.76 -81.86
C ILE A 9 -31.71 44.38 -81.38
N ALA A 10 -31.79 45.19 -80.32
CA ALA A 10 -30.63 45.62 -79.56
C ALA A 10 -30.11 44.44 -78.74
N VAL A 11 -29.00 43.85 -79.15
CA VAL A 11 -28.25 42.86 -78.36
C VAL A 11 -27.59 43.61 -77.21
N ILE A 12 -28.26 43.64 -76.06
CA ILE A 12 -27.65 44.05 -74.79
C ILE A 12 -26.73 42.90 -74.38
N SER A 13 -25.43 43.04 -74.66
CA SER A 13 -24.39 42.21 -74.07
C SER A 13 -24.32 42.52 -72.57
N VAL A 14 -25.12 41.80 -71.79
CA VAL A 14 -24.97 41.72 -70.34
C VAL A 14 -23.63 41.05 -70.07
N ILE A 15 -22.62 41.85 -69.73
CA ILE A 15 -21.38 41.34 -69.14
C ILE A 15 -21.77 40.82 -67.76
N TYR A 16 -22.01 39.52 -67.67
CA TYR A 16 -22.07 38.82 -66.41
C TYR A 16 -20.65 38.82 -65.84
N VAL A 17 -20.33 39.78 -64.97
CA VAL A 17 -19.20 39.64 -64.06
C VAL A 17 -19.59 38.50 -63.13
N LYS A 18 -19.06 37.31 -63.39
CA LYS A 18 -19.02 36.25 -62.40
C LYS A 18 -18.13 36.78 -61.27
N CYS A 19 -18.75 37.35 -60.24
CA CYS A 19 -18.09 37.39 -58.94
C CYS A 19 -17.96 35.93 -58.51
N ASP A 20 -16.81 35.33 -58.81
CA ASP A 20 -16.35 34.19 -58.05
C ASP A 20 -16.18 34.69 -56.63
N SER A 21 -17.15 34.39 -55.77
CA SER A 21 -16.99 34.43 -54.32
C SER A 21 -16.14 33.23 -53.89
N SER A 22 -14.97 33.08 -54.49
CA SER A 22 -13.89 32.28 -53.95
C SER A 22 -13.27 33.12 -52.85
N PRO A 23 -13.20 32.67 -51.59
CA PRO A 23 -12.46 33.44 -50.59
C PRO A 23 -11.01 33.48 -51.08
N LEU A 24 -10.52 34.68 -51.36
CA LEU A 24 -9.10 34.94 -51.39
C LEU A 24 -8.58 34.59 -49.99
N ASP A 25 -8.17 33.34 -49.80
CA ASP A 25 -7.39 32.95 -48.63
C ASP A 25 -6.00 33.54 -48.84
N ASP A 26 -5.87 34.84 -48.55
CA ASP A 26 -4.61 35.59 -48.58
C ASP A 26 -3.62 35.09 -47.51
N LEU A 27 -4.07 34.17 -46.64
CA LEU A 27 -3.27 33.48 -45.66
C LEU A 27 -2.52 32.31 -46.32
N VAL A 28 -1.20 32.40 -46.39
CA VAL A 28 -0.36 31.30 -46.90
C VAL A 28 -0.01 30.36 -45.75
N ILE A 29 -0.36 29.07 -45.91
CA ILE A 29 -0.12 28.01 -44.94
C ILE A 29 0.87 26.99 -45.53
N ASP A 30 2.12 27.07 -45.09
CA ASP A 30 3.18 26.14 -45.51
C ASP A 30 3.35 25.04 -44.46
N ARG A 31 2.75 23.87 -44.71
CA ARG A 31 2.94 22.68 -43.85
C ARG A 31 4.22 21.96 -44.28
N TYR A 32 5.24 21.97 -43.43
CA TYR A 32 6.54 21.38 -43.77
C TYR A 32 6.95 20.20 -42.87
N SER A 33 6.26 20.00 -41.74
CA SER A 33 6.47 18.85 -40.87
C SER A 33 5.12 18.31 -40.41
N ILE A 34 4.59 17.32 -41.12
CA ILE A 34 3.30 16.70 -40.80
C ILE A 34 3.56 15.36 -40.11
N PRO A 35 2.98 15.09 -38.93
CA PRO A 35 3.12 13.81 -38.26
C PRO A 35 2.48 12.68 -39.09
N ALA A 36 3.05 11.47 -39.03
CA ALA A 36 2.52 10.31 -39.76
C ALA A 36 1.14 9.86 -39.27
N LEU A 37 0.79 10.17 -38.02
CA LEU A 37 -0.50 9.88 -37.41
C LEU A 37 -1.16 11.18 -36.98
N CYS A 38 -2.38 11.42 -37.46
CA CYS A 38 -3.21 12.54 -37.05
C CYS A 38 -4.61 12.03 -36.71
N PRO A 39 -4.83 11.56 -35.47
CA PRO A 39 -6.13 10.99 -35.09
C PRO A 39 -7.21 12.07 -34.98
N ARG A 40 -6.81 13.33 -34.75
CA ARG A 40 -7.70 14.49 -34.63
C ARG A 40 -6.98 15.73 -35.15
N GLU A 41 -7.70 16.51 -35.94
CA GLU A 41 -7.29 17.83 -36.37
C GLU A 41 -7.97 18.92 -35.52
N VAL A 42 -7.33 20.09 -35.42
CA VAL A 42 -7.90 21.26 -34.72
C VAL A 42 -9.21 21.69 -35.39
N GLN A 43 -10.30 21.72 -34.60
CA GLN A 43 -11.60 22.23 -35.01
C GLN A 43 -11.96 23.54 -34.29
N THR A 44 -12.95 24.26 -34.82
CA THR A 44 -13.52 25.44 -34.16
C THR A 44 -14.08 25.06 -32.79
N GLY A 45 -13.74 25.84 -31.76
CA GLY A 45 -14.14 25.60 -30.37
C GLY A 45 -13.14 24.76 -29.57
N ASP A 46 -12.15 24.15 -30.22
CA ASP A 46 -11.11 23.41 -29.50
C ASP A 46 -10.11 24.37 -28.82
N TYR A 47 -9.55 23.90 -27.72
CA TYR A 47 -8.41 24.50 -27.05
C TYR A 47 -7.12 23.88 -27.59
N VAL A 48 -6.16 24.76 -27.90
CA VAL A 48 -4.85 24.36 -28.40
C VAL A 48 -3.75 24.87 -27.48
N ARG A 49 -2.68 24.09 -27.40
CA ARG A 49 -1.42 24.51 -26.80
C ARG A 49 -0.31 24.42 -27.82
N TYR A 50 0.35 25.54 -28.15
CA TYR A 50 1.39 25.56 -29.16
C TYR A 50 2.55 26.48 -28.80
N HIS A 51 3.72 26.16 -29.35
CA HIS A 51 4.84 27.09 -29.43
C HIS A 51 4.79 27.83 -30.76
N PHE A 52 5.13 29.12 -30.73
CA PHE A 52 5.30 29.92 -31.93
C PHE A 52 6.55 30.80 -31.85
N ASN A 53 7.06 31.14 -33.03
CA ASN A 53 8.08 32.16 -33.27
C ASN A 53 7.58 33.12 -34.36
N GLY A 54 7.39 34.38 -34.00
CA GLY A 54 6.92 35.44 -34.88
C GLY A 54 8.08 36.30 -35.39
N THR A 55 8.19 36.40 -36.72
CA THR A 55 9.18 37.21 -37.43
C THR A 55 8.50 38.12 -38.44
N LEU A 56 9.11 39.27 -38.73
CA LEU A 56 8.76 40.10 -39.89
C LEU A 56 9.32 39.45 -41.18
N LEU A 57 8.93 39.95 -42.35
CA LEU A 57 9.42 39.44 -43.64
C LEU A 57 10.94 39.57 -43.82
N ASP A 58 11.58 40.53 -43.15
CA ASP A 58 13.03 40.71 -43.13
C ASP A 58 13.76 39.70 -42.22
N GLY A 59 13.01 38.80 -41.57
CA GLY A 59 13.53 37.80 -40.62
C GLY A 59 13.71 38.33 -39.20
N LYS A 60 13.46 39.62 -38.93
CA LYS A 60 13.56 40.18 -37.59
C LYS A 60 12.47 39.60 -36.70
N LYS A 61 12.91 38.88 -35.66
CA LYS A 61 12.03 38.31 -34.63
C LYS A 61 11.42 39.42 -33.77
N PHE A 62 10.10 39.38 -33.59
CA PHE A 62 9.38 40.34 -32.75
C PHE A 62 8.76 39.69 -31.51
N GLU A 63 8.39 38.42 -31.57
CA GLU A 63 7.80 37.71 -30.44
C GLU A 63 8.05 36.20 -30.53
N SER A 64 8.28 35.54 -29.40
CA SER A 64 8.29 34.08 -29.33
C SER A 64 7.79 33.57 -28.00
N SER A 65 7.04 32.48 -28.06
CA SER A 65 6.61 31.74 -26.88
C SER A 65 7.78 31.15 -26.08
N HIS A 66 8.91 30.85 -26.73
CA HIS A 66 10.10 30.35 -26.04
C HIS A 66 10.75 31.41 -25.16
N ASP A 67 10.76 32.67 -25.61
CA ASP A 67 11.32 33.80 -24.84
C ASP A 67 10.45 34.10 -23.61
N LYS A 68 9.15 33.83 -23.70
CA LYS A 68 8.19 33.94 -22.60
C LYS A 68 8.24 32.76 -21.63
N GLY A 69 8.98 31.70 -21.95
CA GLY A 69 9.11 30.49 -21.14
C GLY A 69 7.84 29.65 -21.03
N LYS A 70 6.76 29.99 -21.75
CA LYS A 70 5.48 29.26 -21.70
C LYS A 70 4.81 29.18 -23.09
N PRO A 71 4.21 28.04 -23.44
CA PRO A 71 3.43 27.93 -24.67
C PRO A 71 2.18 28.81 -24.60
N PHE A 72 1.65 29.14 -25.77
CA PHE A 72 0.36 29.80 -25.86
C PHE A 72 -0.75 28.76 -25.63
N VAL A 73 -1.79 29.15 -24.89
CA VAL A 73 -3.01 28.36 -24.66
C VAL A 73 -4.21 29.23 -25.00
N GLY A 74 -5.10 28.75 -25.85
CA GLY A 74 -6.30 29.48 -26.24
C GLY A 74 -7.28 28.64 -27.02
N GLN A 75 -8.51 29.14 -27.14
CA GLN A 75 -9.58 28.52 -27.92
C GLN A 75 -9.55 29.04 -29.36
N VAL A 76 -9.73 28.13 -30.33
CA VAL A 76 -9.64 28.44 -31.77
C VAL A 76 -11.01 28.72 -32.38
N GLY A 77 -11.09 29.71 -33.27
CA GLY A 77 -12.23 29.99 -34.13
C GLY A 77 -13.31 30.90 -33.55
N LEU A 78 -13.04 31.55 -32.41
CA LEU A 78 -13.95 32.54 -31.78
C LEU A 78 -13.42 33.99 -31.87
N GLY A 79 -12.32 34.22 -32.61
CA GLY A 79 -11.84 35.56 -32.96
C GLY A 79 -11.46 36.49 -31.79
N SER A 80 -11.30 35.94 -30.58
CA SER A 80 -11.25 36.75 -29.35
C SER A 80 -9.87 36.81 -28.67
N VAL A 81 -8.94 35.90 -29.00
CA VAL A 81 -7.70 35.71 -28.22
C VAL A 81 -6.43 35.95 -29.04
N VAL A 82 -6.48 35.80 -30.36
CA VAL A 82 -5.35 35.97 -31.28
C VAL A 82 -5.76 36.70 -32.55
N ILE A 83 -4.78 37.20 -33.31
CA ILE A 83 -5.02 37.78 -34.62
C ILE A 83 -5.73 36.78 -35.55
N THR A 84 -6.65 37.27 -36.39
CA THR A 84 -7.51 36.46 -37.27
C THR A 84 -6.72 35.47 -38.13
N GLY A 85 -5.55 35.87 -38.64
CA GLY A 85 -4.71 35.01 -39.47
C GLY A 85 -4.11 33.83 -38.71
N LEU A 86 -3.80 34.00 -37.42
CA LEU A 86 -3.29 32.92 -36.58
C LEU A 86 -4.43 31.99 -36.16
N ASP A 87 -5.60 32.55 -35.83
CA ASP A 87 -6.81 31.79 -35.51
C ASP A 87 -7.20 30.85 -36.67
N ARG A 88 -7.25 31.39 -37.90
CA ARG A 88 -7.51 30.60 -39.11
C ARG A 88 -6.36 29.66 -39.46
N GLY A 89 -5.12 30.10 -39.26
CA GLY A 89 -3.94 29.34 -39.65
C GLY A 89 -3.67 28.11 -38.79
N VAL A 90 -4.17 28.06 -37.54
CA VAL A 90 -4.04 26.89 -36.66
C VAL A 90 -5.16 25.87 -36.88
N LEU A 91 -6.26 26.20 -37.58
CA LEU A 91 -7.27 25.21 -37.95
C LEU A 91 -6.66 24.10 -38.83
N GLY A 92 -7.15 22.87 -38.65
CA GLY A 92 -6.67 21.71 -39.39
C GLY A 92 -5.25 21.26 -39.04
N MET A 93 -4.70 21.68 -37.88
CA MET A 93 -3.39 21.22 -37.41
C MET A 93 -3.50 19.85 -36.75
N CYS A 94 -2.44 19.07 -36.86
CA CYS A 94 -2.22 17.88 -36.05
C CYS A 94 -1.26 18.15 -34.90
N VAL A 95 -1.41 17.46 -33.76
CA VAL A 95 -0.41 17.52 -32.68
C VAL A 95 0.95 17.07 -33.23
N ASN A 96 2.03 17.74 -32.86
CA ASN A 96 3.38 17.62 -33.42
C ASN A 96 3.57 18.13 -34.87
N GLU A 97 2.54 18.71 -35.49
CA GLU A 97 2.72 19.40 -36.76
C GLU A 97 3.49 20.70 -36.58
N ARG A 98 4.40 20.99 -37.51
CA ARG A 98 4.96 22.32 -37.70
C ARG A 98 4.52 22.90 -39.02
N ARG A 99 4.10 24.16 -38.98
CA ARG A 99 3.74 24.91 -40.16
C ARG A 99 4.17 26.37 -40.04
N LYS A 100 4.43 26.97 -41.20
CA LYS A 100 4.71 28.38 -41.33
C LYS A 100 3.48 29.09 -41.88
N LEU A 101 3.08 30.16 -41.20
CA LEU A 101 1.93 30.99 -41.55
C LEU A 101 2.43 32.36 -41.99
N THR A 102 2.15 32.75 -43.23
CA THR A 102 2.41 34.12 -43.71
C THR A 102 1.10 34.88 -43.72
N ILE A 103 0.96 35.79 -42.76
CA ILE A 103 -0.27 36.50 -42.44
C ILE A 103 -0.18 37.92 -42.99
N PRO A 104 -1.05 38.29 -43.96
CA PRO A 104 -1.09 39.65 -44.49
C PRO A 104 -1.59 40.64 -43.43
N PRO A 105 -1.29 41.95 -43.57
CA PRO A 105 -1.56 42.94 -42.54
C PRO A 105 -3.04 42.99 -42.12
N HIS A 106 -3.97 42.85 -43.06
CA HIS A 106 -5.42 42.92 -42.81
C HIS A 106 -5.96 41.73 -41.97
N LEU A 107 -5.21 40.63 -41.84
CA LEU A 107 -5.50 39.51 -40.95
C LEU A 107 -4.65 39.54 -39.66
N ALA A 108 -3.79 40.55 -39.50
CA ALA A 108 -2.91 40.79 -38.36
C ALA A 108 -3.27 42.10 -37.63
N TYR A 109 -2.39 43.11 -37.68
CA TYR A 109 -2.57 44.41 -37.00
C TYR A 109 -2.95 45.56 -37.94
N GLY A 110 -3.10 45.29 -39.23
CA GLY A 110 -3.55 46.24 -40.25
C GLY A 110 -2.69 47.50 -40.37
N VAL A 111 -3.34 48.58 -40.80
CA VAL A 111 -2.74 49.91 -41.03
C VAL A 111 -2.21 50.57 -39.77
N LEU A 112 -2.61 50.11 -38.59
CA LEU A 112 -2.19 50.71 -37.31
C LEU A 112 -0.90 50.10 -36.79
N GLY A 113 -0.58 48.86 -37.17
CA GLY A 113 0.52 48.11 -36.56
C GLY A 113 0.30 47.85 -35.07
N ALA A 114 1.37 47.47 -34.35
CA ALA A 114 1.31 47.24 -32.90
C ALA A 114 2.51 47.87 -32.19
N GLY A 115 2.25 48.99 -31.51
CA GLY A 115 3.24 49.72 -30.73
C GLY A 115 4.46 50.13 -31.56
N THR A 116 5.65 49.96 -31.01
CA THR A 116 6.93 50.25 -31.68
C THR A 116 7.57 49.02 -32.33
N VAL A 117 6.95 47.85 -32.17
CA VAL A 117 7.53 46.56 -32.51
C VAL A 117 7.06 46.09 -33.88
N ILE A 118 5.78 46.30 -34.20
CA ILE A 118 5.17 45.89 -35.47
C ILE A 118 4.76 47.15 -36.23
N PRO A 119 5.41 47.48 -37.36
CA PRO A 119 5.04 48.65 -38.16
C PRO A 119 3.65 48.49 -38.80
N PRO A 120 3.03 49.62 -39.21
CA PRO A 120 1.86 49.63 -40.08
C PRO A 120 2.01 48.75 -41.33
N ASP A 121 0.91 48.15 -41.80
CA ASP A 121 0.83 47.41 -43.06
C ASP A 121 1.93 46.34 -43.25
N THR A 122 2.33 45.71 -42.14
CA THR A 122 3.40 44.73 -42.16
C THR A 122 2.85 43.30 -42.20
N THR A 123 3.40 42.48 -43.11
CA THR A 123 3.11 41.05 -43.19
C THR A 123 3.92 40.33 -42.12
N LEU A 124 3.25 39.44 -41.39
CA LEU A 124 3.86 38.66 -40.31
C LEU A 124 4.08 37.23 -40.74
N VAL A 125 5.15 36.62 -40.23
CA VAL A 125 5.49 35.24 -40.45
C VAL A 125 5.53 34.54 -39.09
N PHE A 126 4.71 33.51 -38.91
CA PHE A 126 4.69 32.69 -37.70
C PHE A 126 5.11 31.27 -38.03
N ASP A 127 6.13 30.77 -37.33
CA ASP A 127 6.46 29.34 -37.30
C ASP A 127 5.80 28.73 -36.05
N VAL A 128 4.88 27.79 -36.24
CA VAL A 128 4.01 27.26 -35.19
C VAL A 128 4.22 25.75 -35.05
N LEU A 129 4.41 25.29 -33.82
CA LEU A 129 4.46 23.87 -33.42
C LEU A 129 3.29 23.57 -32.47
N LEU A 130 2.34 22.74 -32.91
CA LEU A 130 1.23 22.31 -32.06
C LEU A 130 1.71 21.24 -31.07
N LEU A 131 1.47 21.46 -29.77
CA LEU A 131 1.87 20.55 -28.69
C LEU A 131 0.70 19.74 -28.14
N ASP A 132 -0.50 20.32 -28.14
CA ASP A 132 -1.68 19.74 -27.49
C ASP A 132 -2.98 20.28 -28.08
N LEU A 133 -4.04 19.48 -27.95
CA LEU A 133 -5.38 19.74 -28.49
C LEU A 133 -6.43 19.04 -27.61
N TRP A 134 -7.41 19.80 -27.10
CA TRP A 134 -8.55 19.24 -26.35
C TRP A 134 -9.80 20.11 -26.47
N ASN A 135 -10.94 19.56 -26.11
CA ASN A 135 -12.22 20.25 -25.97
C ASN A 135 -12.79 20.00 -24.57
N THR A 136 -13.61 20.92 -24.06
CA THR A 136 -14.27 20.77 -22.76
C THR A 136 -15.22 19.57 -22.69
N ASP A 137 -15.75 19.15 -23.85
CA ASP A 137 -16.64 17.99 -23.96
C ASP A 137 -15.88 16.66 -24.09
N ASP A 138 -14.54 16.69 -24.17
CA ASP A 138 -13.74 15.49 -24.31
C ASP A 138 -13.88 14.58 -23.09
N LYS A 139 -13.93 13.27 -23.34
CA LYS A 139 -13.91 12.24 -22.32
C LYS A 139 -12.58 11.52 -22.35
N VAL A 140 -12.31 10.75 -21.30
CA VAL A 140 -11.19 9.80 -21.31
C VAL A 140 -11.36 8.85 -22.50
N GLN A 141 -10.37 8.79 -23.36
CA GLN A 141 -10.36 7.86 -24.49
C GLN A 141 -9.53 6.65 -24.10
N THR A 142 -10.06 5.46 -24.38
CA THR A 142 -9.36 4.20 -24.11
C THR A 142 -9.21 3.43 -25.40
N ILE A 143 -7.96 3.12 -25.76
CA ILE A 143 -7.60 2.36 -26.96
C ILE A 143 -7.03 1.03 -26.49
N THR A 144 -7.74 -0.05 -26.73
CA THR A 144 -7.25 -1.39 -26.39
C THR A 144 -6.22 -1.83 -27.42
N LEU A 145 -4.96 -1.98 -27.01
CA LEU A 145 -3.86 -2.38 -27.89
C LEU A 145 -3.79 -3.91 -28.03
N SER A 146 -3.97 -4.62 -26.93
CA SER A 146 -4.03 -6.08 -26.93
C SER A 146 -4.85 -6.58 -25.76
N LYS A 147 -5.72 -7.56 -26.01
CA LYS A 147 -6.56 -8.17 -24.98
C LYS A 147 -6.33 -9.69 -24.92
N PRO A 148 -6.13 -10.27 -23.74
CA PRO A 148 -6.02 -11.71 -23.59
C PRO A 148 -7.36 -12.39 -23.89
N GLN A 149 -7.30 -13.62 -24.42
CA GLN A 149 -8.49 -14.41 -24.76
C GLN A 149 -9.31 -14.79 -23.53
N ASP A 150 -8.65 -15.01 -22.39
CA ASP A 150 -9.30 -15.38 -21.14
C ASP A 150 -9.46 -14.16 -20.22
N CYS A 151 -10.60 -13.47 -20.34
CA CYS A 151 -10.99 -12.39 -19.43
C CYS A 151 -12.21 -12.80 -18.61
N LYS A 152 -11.97 -13.53 -17.51
CA LYS A 152 -13.03 -13.98 -16.60
C LYS A 152 -13.62 -12.85 -15.79
N ARG A 153 -12.78 -11.89 -15.39
CA ARG A 153 -13.14 -10.75 -14.54
C ARG A 153 -12.53 -9.47 -15.09
N LYS A 154 -13.28 -8.39 -14.97
CA LYS A 154 -12.87 -7.03 -15.34
C LYS A 154 -12.73 -6.19 -14.08
N VAL A 155 -11.84 -5.20 -14.14
CA VAL A 155 -11.68 -4.18 -13.09
C VAL A 155 -12.99 -3.42 -12.87
N VAL A 156 -13.43 -3.38 -11.63
CA VAL A 156 -14.58 -2.60 -11.14
C VAL A 156 -14.07 -1.52 -10.18
N SER A 157 -14.89 -0.49 -9.93
CA SER A 157 -14.63 0.45 -8.85
C SER A 157 -14.46 -0.30 -7.52
N THR A 158 -13.58 0.21 -6.66
CA THR A 158 -13.09 -0.34 -5.40
C THR A 158 -12.16 -1.55 -5.51
N ASP A 159 -11.90 -2.07 -6.72
CA ASP A 159 -10.87 -3.09 -6.91
C ASP A 159 -9.48 -2.51 -6.62
N PHE A 160 -8.64 -3.31 -5.97
CA PHE A 160 -7.20 -3.10 -5.94
C PHE A 160 -6.61 -3.58 -7.27
N VAL A 161 -5.78 -2.75 -7.88
CA VAL A 161 -5.15 -3.04 -9.17
C VAL A 161 -3.64 -2.91 -9.07
N ARG A 162 -2.97 -3.76 -9.85
CA ARG A 162 -1.55 -3.67 -10.13
C ARG A 162 -1.35 -3.51 -11.62
N TYR A 163 -0.65 -2.46 -12.01
CA TYR A 163 -0.32 -2.26 -13.42
C TYR A 163 1.06 -1.66 -13.61
N HIS A 164 1.61 -1.90 -14.79
CA HIS A 164 2.69 -1.09 -15.31
C HIS A 164 2.12 -0.03 -16.24
N TYR A 165 2.74 1.15 -16.25
CA TYR A 165 2.46 2.21 -17.19
C TYR A 165 3.74 2.89 -17.69
N ASN A 166 3.61 3.50 -18.87
CA ASN A 166 4.43 4.59 -19.38
C ASN A 166 3.54 5.82 -19.58
N GLY A 167 3.90 6.95 -18.96
CA GLY A 167 3.20 8.23 -19.07
C GLY A 167 3.94 9.16 -20.02
N THR A 168 3.27 9.53 -21.11
CA THR A 168 3.77 10.48 -22.12
C THR A 168 2.79 11.63 -22.31
N LEU A 169 3.28 12.80 -22.71
CA LEU A 169 2.43 13.86 -23.25
C LEU A 169 2.00 13.48 -24.69
N LEU A 170 0.97 14.14 -25.23
CA LEU A 170 0.52 13.88 -26.62
C LEU A 170 1.60 14.14 -27.68
N ASN A 171 2.60 14.96 -27.36
CA ASN A 171 3.76 15.17 -28.23
C ASN A 171 4.77 14.00 -28.22
N GLY A 172 4.59 12.99 -27.35
CA GLY A 172 5.46 11.82 -27.19
C GLY A 172 6.55 11.97 -26.13
N THR A 173 6.66 13.11 -25.44
CA THR A 173 7.63 13.25 -24.35
C THR A 173 7.23 12.41 -23.15
N LEU A 174 8.12 11.49 -22.76
CA LEU A 174 7.97 10.65 -21.57
C LEU A 174 8.21 11.50 -20.31
N PHE A 175 7.25 11.51 -19.39
CA PHE A 175 7.41 12.16 -18.09
C PHE A 175 7.61 11.16 -16.96
N ASP A 176 6.99 9.98 -17.03
CA ASP A 176 7.12 8.97 -15.99
C ASP A 176 6.95 7.54 -16.52
N SER A 177 7.58 6.57 -15.85
CA SER A 177 7.46 5.14 -16.19
C SER A 177 7.63 4.27 -14.95
N SER A 178 6.67 3.39 -14.73
CA SER A 178 6.77 2.32 -13.73
C SER A 178 7.86 1.31 -14.08
N HIS A 179 8.10 1.06 -15.37
CA HIS A 179 9.11 0.11 -15.84
C HIS A 179 10.53 0.58 -15.49
N ALA A 180 10.78 1.89 -15.55
CA ALA A 180 12.07 2.48 -15.17
C ALA A 180 12.41 2.23 -13.69
N ARG A 181 11.39 2.12 -12.82
CA ARG A 181 11.55 1.80 -11.39
C ARG A 181 11.62 0.28 -11.12
N GLY A 182 11.36 -0.55 -12.12
CA GLY A 182 11.28 -2.00 -11.95
C GLY A 182 10.12 -2.46 -11.07
N GLN A 183 9.17 -1.58 -10.77
CA GLN A 183 8.05 -1.86 -9.87
C GLN A 183 6.72 -1.45 -10.48
N THR A 184 5.68 -2.18 -10.08
CA THR A 184 4.31 -1.87 -10.49
C THR A 184 3.76 -0.69 -9.71
N TYR A 185 2.70 -0.10 -10.25
CA TYR A 185 1.89 0.85 -9.53
C TYR A 185 0.66 0.14 -8.98
N ASP A 186 0.47 0.31 -7.68
CA ASP A 186 -0.44 -0.47 -6.85
C ASP A 186 -1.38 0.49 -6.14
N THR A 187 -2.68 0.37 -6.39
CA THR A 187 -3.67 1.35 -5.94
C THR A 187 -5.10 0.80 -6.02
N TYR A 188 -6.06 1.56 -5.50
CA TYR A 188 -7.49 1.24 -5.60
C TYR A 188 -8.17 2.11 -6.65
N VAL A 189 -8.95 1.50 -7.54
CA VAL A 189 -9.63 2.20 -8.63
C VAL A 189 -10.95 2.81 -8.16
N GLY A 190 -11.20 4.06 -8.53
CA GLY A 190 -12.47 4.73 -8.30
C GLY A 190 -12.69 5.21 -6.86
N GLN A 191 -11.63 5.29 -6.06
CA GLN A 191 -11.64 5.87 -4.72
C GLN A 191 -10.98 7.26 -4.67
N GLY A 192 -10.50 7.79 -5.82
CA GLY A 192 -9.88 9.11 -5.88
C GLY A 192 -8.40 9.14 -5.47
N TYR A 193 -7.74 7.99 -5.35
CA TYR A 193 -6.28 7.90 -5.16
C TYR A 193 -5.49 8.21 -6.43
N LEU A 194 -6.15 8.13 -7.59
CA LEU A 194 -5.60 8.45 -8.89
C LEU A 194 -6.18 9.75 -9.43
N ILE A 195 -5.53 10.32 -10.45
CA ILE A 195 -6.16 11.36 -11.28
C ILE A 195 -7.47 10.82 -11.87
N LYS A 196 -8.50 11.67 -11.94
CA LYS A 196 -9.86 11.28 -12.35
C LYS A 196 -9.87 10.51 -13.67
N GLY A 197 -9.05 10.92 -14.62
CA GLY A 197 -8.95 10.28 -15.92
C GLY A 197 -8.42 8.84 -15.87
N MET A 198 -7.49 8.56 -14.96
CA MET A 198 -6.92 7.23 -14.79
C MET A 198 -7.89 6.29 -14.08
N ASP A 199 -8.60 6.78 -13.06
CA ASP A 199 -9.68 6.05 -12.40
C ASP A 199 -10.73 5.60 -13.44
N MET A 200 -11.14 6.48 -14.35
CA MET A 200 -12.07 6.13 -15.43
C MET A 200 -11.47 5.20 -16.48
N GLY A 201 -10.20 5.39 -16.84
CA GLY A 201 -9.54 4.65 -17.92
C GLY A 201 -9.19 3.20 -17.57
N LEU A 202 -8.91 2.92 -16.29
CA LEU A 202 -8.60 1.58 -15.79
C LEU A 202 -9.84 0.68 -15.65
N LEU A 203 -11.03 1.26 -15.54
CA LEU A 203 -12.27 0.50 -15.42
C LEU A 203 -12.48 -0.42 -16.63
N GLY A 204 -12.92 -1.64 -16.34
CA GLY A 204 -13.19 -2.63 -17.38
C GLY A 204 -11.96 -3.28 -18.02
N MET A 205 -10.74 -3.01 -17.53
CA MET A 205 -9.52 -3.71 -17.98
C MET A 205 -9.51 -5.18 -17.51
N CYS A 206 -8.91 -6.05 -18.32
CA CYS A 206 -8.65 -7.45 -17.99
C CYS A 206 -7.18 -7.66 -17.61
N VAL A 207 -6.89 -8.67 -16.78
CA VAL A 207 -5.51 -9.03 -16.43
C VAL A 207 -4.75 -9.43 -17.70
N GLY A 208 -3.56 -8.85 -17.91
CA GLY A 208 -2.75 -9.00 -19.12
C GLY A 208 -3.14 -8.09 -20.29
N GLU A 209 -4.22 -7.29 -20.16
CA GLU A 209 -4.61 -6.33 -21.19
C GLU A 209 -3.63 -5.17 -21.27
N ARG A 210 -3.31 -4.77 -22.51
CA ARG A 210 -2.59 -3.53 -22.81
C ARG A 210 -3.55 -2.50 -23.37
N ARG A 211 -3.58 -1.32 -22.76
CA ARG A 211 -4.51 -0.24 -23.10
C ARG A 211 -3.79 1.09 -23.07
N SER A 212 -4.02 1.92 -24.08
CA SER A 212 -3.62 3.33 -24.06
C SER A 212 -4.79 4.18 -23.57
N ILE A 213 -4.53 5.05 -22.60
CA ILE A 213 -5.53 5.90 -21.95
C ILE A 213 -5.14 7.36 -22.20
N ILE A 214 -5.96 8.08 -22.95
CA ILE A 214 -5.76 9.51 -23.23
C ILE A 214 -6.68 10.31 -22.32
N ILE A 215 -6.07 11.18 -21.52
CA ILE A 215 -6.72 11.96 -20.46
C ILE A 215 -6.63 13.44 -20.83
N PRO A 216 -7.75 14.13 -21.02
CA PRO A 216 -7.75 15.56 -21.26
C PRO A 216 -7.33 16.33 -19.98
N PRO A 217 -6.87 17.59 -20.10
CA PRO A 217 -6.21 18.27 -18.99
C PRO A 217 -7.09 18.42 -17.74
N PHE A 218 -8.40 18.66 -17.92
CA PHE A 218 -9.37 18.83 -16.82
C PHE A 218 -9.71 17.52 -16.07
N LEU A 219 -9.26 16.36 -16.56
CA LEU A 219 -9.34 15.08 -15.84
C LEU A 219 -7.97 14.61 -15.33
N GLY A 220 -6.91 15.39 -15.58
CA GLY A 220 -5.53 15.14 -15.15
C GLY A 220 -5.07 16.16 -14.10
N TYR A 221 -4.19 17.08 -14.51
CA TYR A 221 -3.57 18.10 -13.64
C TYR A 221 -4.02 19.54 -13.93
N GLU A 222 -5.05 19.70 -14.76
CA GLU A 222 -5.74 20.97 -15.02
C GLU A 222 -4.77 22.10 -15.45
N ASP A 223 -4.99 23.31 -14.95
CA ASP A 223 -4.21 24.52 -15.22
C ASP A 223 -2.93 24.63 -14.39
N LYS A 224 -2.80 23.82 -13.34
CA LYS A 224 -1.62 23.83 -12.45
C LYS A 224 -0.45 23.03 -13.02
N GLY A 225 -0.73 21.97 -13.77
CA GLY A 225 0.29 20.98 -14.14
C GLY A 225 0.80 20.22 -12.90
N TYR A 226 1.93 19.53 -13.06
CA TYR A 226 2.54 18.78 -11.96
C TYR A 226 4.07 18.74 -12.07
N GLY A 227 4.72 19.28 -11.04
CA GLY A 227 6.16 19.41 -10.96
C GLY A 227 6.74 20.15 -12.18
N ASN A 228 7.93 19.73 -12.61
CA ASN A 228 8.59 20.30 -13.79
C ASN A 228 8.37 19.47 -15.06
N GLN A 229 7.69 18.33 -14.95
CA GLN A 229 7.55 17.35 -16.03
C GLN A 229 6.23 17.50 -16.78
N ILE A 230 5.16 17.86 -16.06
CA ILE A 230 3.82 18.00 -16.64
C ILE A 230 3.45 19.49 -16.67
N PRO A 231 3.42 20.12 -17.85
CA PRO A 231 3.05 21.52 -17.95
C PRO A 231 1.55 21.75 -17.70
N PRO A 232 1.15 22.99 -17.36
CA PRO A 232 -0.24 23.42 -17.37
C PRO A 232 -0.99 23.05 -18.65
N TYR A 233 -2.25 22.65 -18.51
CA TYR A 233 -3.14 22.30 -19.62
C TYR A 233 -2.60 21.21 -20.54
N ALA A 234 -1.85 20.26 -19.99
CA ALA A 234 -1.31 19.14 -20.76
C ALA A 234 -2.28 17.95 -20.76
N SER A 235 -2.56 17.42 -21.95
CA SER A 235 -3.21 16.13 -22.12
C SER A 235 -2.19 15.02 -21.90
N LEU A 236 -2.61 13.98 -21.17
CA LEU A 236 -1.75 12.87 -20.78
C LEU A 236 -2.13 11.62 -21.57
N MET A 237 -1.13 10.83 -21.92
CA MET A 237 -1.31 9.51 -22.53
C MET A 237 -0.59 8.49 -21.65
N PHE A 238 -1.32 7.47 -21.22
CA PHE A 238 -0.79 6.38 -20.42
C PHE A 238 -0.93 5.07 -21.18
N ASP A 239 0.21 4.45 -21.53
CA ASP A 239 0.23 3.09 -22.03
C ASP A 239 0.35 2.14 -20.85
N VAL A 240 -0.72 1.40 -20.59
CA VAL A 240 -0.92 0.60 -19.38
C VAL A 240 -0.96 -0.88 -19.71
N VAL A 241 -0.34 -1.69 -18.85
CA VAL A 241 -0.45 -3.14 -18.84
C VAL A 241 -0.95 -3.58 -17.47
N LEU A 242 -2.17 -4.12 -17.39
CA LEU A 242 -2.71 -4.63 -16.14
C LEU A 242 -2.03 -5.97 -15.80
N VAL A 243 -1.43 -6.05 -14.62
CA VAL A 243 -0.73 -7.25 -14.14
C VAL A 243 -1.64 -8.10 -13.28
N ASP A 244 -2.43 -7.46 -12.41
CA ASP A 244 -3.36 -8.17 -11.53
C ASP A 244 -4.47 -7.24 -11.00
N HIS A 245 -5.57 -7.82 -10.52
CA HIS A 245 -6.58 -7.11 -9.74
C HIS A 245 -7.35 -8.05 -8.79
N PHE A 246 -7.77 -7.54 -7.64
CA PHE A 246 -8.69 -8.22 -6.73
C PHE A 246 -9.59 -7.23 -5.99
N HIS A 247 -10.73 -7.70 -5.50
CA HIS A 247 -11.63 -6.89 -4.67
C HIS A 247 -11.43 -7.26 -3.20
N THR A 248 -11.56 -6.28 -2.32
CA THR A 248 -11.44 -6.46 -0.86
C THR A 248 -12.50 -7.40 -0.25
N ASN A 249 -13.58 -7.64 -0.98
CA ASN A 249 -14.68 -8.54 -0.63
C ASN A 249 -14.48 -9.95 -1.23
N ASP A 250 -13.42 -10.16 -2.02
CA ASP A 250 -13.16 -11.49 -2.59
C ASP A 250 -12.88 -12.47 -1.45
N THR A 251 -13.61 -13.58 -1.46
CA THR A 251 -13.40 -14.65 -0.50
C THR A 251 -12.58 -15.77 -1.11
N VAL A 252 -12.20 -16.74 -0.28
CA VAL A 252 -11.47 -17.92 -0.73
C VAL A 252 -12.36 -18.76 -1.64
N VAL A 253 -11.88 -19.07 -2.83
CA VAL A 253 -12.57 -19.99 -3.75
C VAL A 253 -11.97 -21.38 -3.56
N SER A 254 -12.80 -22.39 -3.29
CA SER A 254 -12.35 -23.77 -3.15
C SER A 254 -13.07 -24.68 -4.15
N GLU A 255 -12.29 -25.44 -4.90
CA GLU A 255 -12.74 -26.47 -5.83
C GLU A 255 -12.36 -27.83 -5.27
N ILE A 256 -13.34 -28.71 -5.08
CA ILE A 256 -13.12 -30.05 -4.54
C ILE A 256 -12.69 -30.96 -5.69
N LEU A 257 -11.46 -31.46 -5.64
CA LEU A 257 -10.91 -32.34 -6.67
C LEU A 257 -11.22 -33.81 -6.38
N TYR A 258 -11.27 -34.18 -5.10
CA TYR A 258 -11.57 -35.54 -4.66
C TYR A 258 -12.14 -35.51 -3.25
N THR A 259 -13.25 -36.22 -3.04
CA THR A 259 -13.83 -36.47 -1.72
C THR A 259 -13.84 -37.97 -1.47
N PRO A 260 -13.32 -38.44 -0.32
CA PRO A 260 -13.40 -39.85 0.04
C PRO A 260 -14.84 -40.27 0.37
N GLU A 261 -15.20 -41.51 0.04
CA GLU A 261 -16.57 -42.04 0.21
C GLU A 261 -17.02 -42.11 1.68
N LEU A 262 -16.08 -42.24 2.61
CA LEU A 262 -16.33 -42.28 4.05
C LEU A 262 -15.83 -40.98 4.70
N CYS A 263 -16.73 -40.01 4.88
CA CYS A 263 -16.46 -38.80 5.67
C CYS A 263 -17.24 -38.83 6.99
N SER A 264 -16.66 -39.43 8.02
CA SER A 264 -17.28 -39.58 9.34
C SER A 264 -17.37 -38.26 10.11
N ARG A 265 -16.41 -37.35 9.88
CA ARG A 265 -16.30 -36.04 10.56
C ARG A 265 -15.63 -35.04 9.63
N LYS A 266 -16.13 -33.80 9.68
CA LYS A 266 -15.51 -32.64 9.03
C LYS A 266 -14.69 -31.84 10.04
N SER A 267 -13.62 -31.21 9.58
CA SER A 267 -12.78 -30.33 10.41
C SER A 267 -13.55 -29.10 10.92
N VAL A 268 -13.26 -28.70 12.15
CA VAL A 268 -13.80 -27.50 12.81
C VAL A 268 -12.67 -26.65 13.39
N SER A 269 -12.98 -25.42 13.80
CA SER A 269 -12.02 -24.53 14.46
C SER A 269 -11.47 -25.18 15.75
N GLY A 270 -10.16 -25.13 15.94
CA GLY A 270 -9.44 -25.76 17.05
C GLY A 270 -8.92 -27.17 16.74
N ASP A 271 -9.28 -27.77 15.61
CA ASP A 271 -8.75 -29.08 15.21
C ASP A 271 -7.29 -28.99 14.76
N TYR A 272 -6.47 -29.98 15.15
CA TYR A 272 -5.10 -30.13 14.68
C TYR A 272 -5.04 -30.95 13.39
N ILE A 273 -4.67 -30.33 12.27
CA ILE A 273 -4.61 -30.95 10.95
C ILE A 273 -3.18 -31.20 10.49
N ARG A 274 -3.00 -32.30 9.74
CA ARG A 274 -1.80 -32.59 8.96
C ARG A 274 -2.15 -32.75 7.49
N TYR A 275 -1.55 -31.93 6.64
CA TYR A 275 -1.85 -31.95 5.20
C TYR A 275 -0.60 -31.75 4.36
N HIS A 276 -0.67 -32.26 3.12
CA HIS A 276 0.26 -31.88 2.08
C HIS A 276 -0.32 -30.78 1.20
N TYR A 277 0.54 -29.90 0.69
CA TYR A 277 0.14 -28.86 -0.24
C TYR A 277 1.22 -28.59 -1.29
N ASN A 278 0.76 -28.12 -2.45
CA ASN A 278 1.57 -27.45 -3.46
C ASN A 278 1.03 -26.04 -3.62
N GLY A 279 1.81 -25.04 -3.21
CA GLY A 279 1.52 -23.62 -3.39
C GLY A 279 2.05 -23.14 -4.74
N THR A 280 1.13 -22.74 -5.61
CA THR A 280 1.45 -22.16 -6.92
C THR A 280 0.88 -20.76 -7.04
N LEU A 281 1.51 -19.91 -7.84
CA LEU A 281 0.94 -18.67 -8.32
C LEU A 281 -0.08 -18.96 -9.44
N GLN A 282 -0.91 -17.97 -9.80
CA GLN A 282 -1.97 -18.14 -10.79
C GLN A 282 -1.44 -18.48 -12.19
N ASP A 283 -0.20 -18.08 -12.47
CA ASP A 283 0.51 -18.42 -13.70
C ASP A 283 1.08 -19.86 -13.71
N GLY A 284 0.90 -20.61 -12.62
CA GLY A 284 1.37 -21.98 -12.44
C GLY A 284 2.75 -22.10 -11.78
N THR A 285 3.39 -20.99 -11.44
CA THR A 285 4.73 -21.02 -10.81
C THR A 285 4.64 -21.57 -9.39
N LEU A 286 5.32 -22.68 -9.14
CA LEU A 286 5.44 -23.26 -7.81
C LEU A 286 6.33 -22.37 -6.94
N PHE A 287 5.83 -21.95 -5.77
CA PHE A 287 6.61 -21.19 -4.79
C PHE A 287 6.94 -22.01 -3.54
N ASP A 288 6.09 -22.96 -3.18
CA ASP A 288 6.30 -23.83 -2.02
C ASP A 288 5.58 -25.17 -2.20
N SER A 289 6.16 -26.23 -1.64
CA SER A 289 5.58 -27.56 -1.63
C SER A 289 6.01 -28.31 -0.39
N SER A 290 5.04 -28.88 0.33
CA SER A 290 5.37 -29.78 1.43
C SER A 290 5.90 -31.13 0.96
N TYR A 291 5.61 -31.52 -0.29
CA TYR A 291 6.16 -32.73 -0.91
C TYR A 291 7.66 -32.64 -1.14
N GLN A 292 8.16 -31.46 -1.52
CA GLN A 292 9.62 -31.24 -1.68
C GLN A 292 10.38 -31.46 -0.36
N ARG A 293 9.72 -31.20 0.76
CA ARG A 293 10.28 -31.37 2.12
C ARG A 293 10.04 -32.76 2.69
N ASN A 294 9.33 -33.63 1.97
CA ASN A 294 8.92 -34.96 2.40
C ASN A 294 8.31 -34.98 3.82
N SER A 295 7.57 -33.92 4.17
CA SER A 295 6.99 -33.74 5.50
C SER A 295 5.62 -33.07 5.38
N THR A 296 4.70 -33.42 6.27
CA THR A 296 3.37 -32.80 6.32
C THR A 296 3.45 -31.43 6.97
N TYR A 297 2.58 -30.52 6.54
CA TYR A 297 2.37 -29.28 7.26
C TYR A 297 1.33 -29.51 8.35
N ASN A 298 1.69 -29.18 9.59
CA ASN A 298 0.90 -29.48 10.76
C ASN A 298 0.50 -28.18 11.45
N THR A 299 -0.79 -27.95 11.68
CA THR A 299 -1.29 -26.69 12.23
C THR A 299 -2.67 -26.87 12.88
N TYR A 300 -3.14 -25.86 13.62
CA TYR A 300 -4.50 -25.82 14.15
C TYR A 300 -5.38 -24.93 13.25
N ILE A 301 -6.58 -25.42 12.94
CA ILE A 301 -7.51 -24.74 12.03
C ILE A 301 -8.27 -23.63 12.76
N GLY A 302 -8.41 -22.47 12.13
CA GLY A 302 -9.30 -21.39 12.59
C GLY A 302 -8.77 -20.60 13.78
N MET A 303 -7.47 -20.73 14.06
CA MET A 303 -6.77 -20.02 15.14
C MET A 303 -5.74 -19.02 14.59
N GLY A 304 -5.63 -18.85 13.27
CA GLY A 304 -4.74 -17.87 12.64
C GLY A 304 -3.28 -18.32 12.49
N PHE A 305 -2.97 -19.61 12.69
CA PHE A 305 -1.61 -20.14 12.57
C PHE A 305 -1.12 -20.30 11.13
N VAL A 306 -2.04 -20.25 10.17
CA VAL A 306 -1.73 -20.18 8.73
C VAL A 306 -2.37 -18.95 8.12
N ILE A 307 -2.01 -18.64 6.88
CA ILE A 307 -2.66 -17.56 6.12
C ILE A 307 -4.19 -17.68 6.22
N LEU A 308 -4.86 -16.56 6.48
CA LEU A 308 -6.28 -16.52 6.82
C LEU A 308 -7.16 -17.26 5.80
N GLY A 309 -6.79 -17.21 4.53
CA GLY A 309 -7.51 -17.90 3.47
C GLY A 309 -7.37 -19.42 3.53
N MET A 310 -6.21 -19.93 3.92
CA MET A 310 -6.01 -21.37 4.11
C MET A 310 -6.76 -21.85 5.34
N ASP A 311 -6.76 -21.05 6.40
CA ASP A 311 -7.52 -21.32 7.63
C ASP A 311 -9.01 -21.45 7.35
N LYS A 312 -9.57 -20.57 6.51
CA LYS A 312 -10.96 -20.66 6.03
C LYS A 312 -11.19 -21.87 5.12
N ALA A 313 -10.25 -22.18 4.22
CA ALA A 313 -10.40 -23.28 3.26
C ALA A 313 -10.33 -24.68 3.91
N LEU A 314 -9.58 -24.80 5.00
CA LEU A 314 -9.39 -26.04 5.73
C LEU A 314 -10.54 -26.38 6.68
N GLN A 315 -11.48 -25.46 6.93
CA GLN A 315 -12.69 -25.74 7.69
C GLN A 315 -13.66 -26.59 6.85
N GLY A 316 -14.33 -27.55 7.49
CA GLY A 316 -15.32 -28.39 6.84
C GLY A 316 -14.75 -29.47 5.90
N VAL A 317 -13.45 -29.77 6.00
CA VAL A 317 -12.73 -30.73 5.15
C VAL A 317 -12.77 -32.12 5.77
N CYS A 318 -12.91 -33.14 4.91
CA CYS A 318 -12.85 -34.55 5.28
C CYS A 318 -11.42 -35.09 5.22
N VAL A 319 -11.11 -36.09 6.03
CA VAL A 319 -9.80 -36.76 6.00
C VAL A 319 -9.62 -37.48 4.67
N GLY A 320 -8.58 -37.14 3.90
CA GLY A 320 -8.33 -37.72 2.58
C GLY A 320 -8.85 -36.88 1.41
N GLU A 321 -9.55 -35.78 1.71
CA GLU A 321 -10.08 -34.87 0.70
C GLU A 321 -8.97 -34.07 0.01
N LYS A 322 -9.10 -33.89 -1.30
CA LYS A 322 -8.23 -33.03 -2.10
C LYS A 322 -9.02 -31.82 -2.58
N LYS A 323 -8.48 -30.63 -2.32
CA LYS A 323 -9.05 -29.37 -2.77
C LYS A 323 -8.00 -28.52 -3.47
N LYS A 324 -8.45 -27.80 -4.50
CA LYS A 324 -7.73 -26.66 -5.06
C LYS A 324 -8.31 -25.40 -4.45
N VAL A 325 -7.47 -24.61 -3.78
CA VAL A 325 -7.88 -23.41 -3.06
C VAL A 325 -7.23 -22.20 -3.72
N THR A 326 -8.03 -21.24 -4.17
CA THR A 326 -7.57 -19.95 -4.70
C THR A 326 -7.77 -18.88 -3.66
N ILE A 327 -6.67 -18.31 -3.17
CA ILE A 327 -6.68 -17.34 -2.07
C ILE A 327 -6.30 -15.95 -2.62
N PRO A 328 -7.14 -14.92 -2.42
CA PRO A 328 -6.80 -13.56 -2.81
C PRO A 328 -5.67 -12.99 -1.92
N PRO A 329 -4.85 -12.04 -2.41
CA PRO A 329 -3.69 -11.52 -1.68
C PRO A 329 -3.98 -11.05 -0.25
N HIS A 330 -5.10 -10.35 -0.03
CA HIS A 330 -5.49 -9.84 1.29
C HIS A 330 -5.85 -10.93 2.33
N LEU A 331 -6.09 -12.17 1.90
CA LEU A 331 -6.25 -13.35 2.78
C LEU A 331 -5.02 -14.26 2.78
N ALA A 332 -3.98 -13.92 2.02
CA ALA A 332 -2.74 -14.67 1.89
C ALA A 332 -1.57 -13.92 2.55
N TYR A 333 -0.62 -13.46 1.75
CA TYR A 333 0.62 -12.80 2.18
C TYR A 333 0.52 -11.25 2.12
N GLY A 334 -0.69 -10.73 1.88
CA GLY A 334 -0.98 -9.30 1.89
C GLY A 334 -0.28 -8.51 0.79
N GLU A 335 -0.26 -7.18 0.96
CA GLU A 335 0.32 -6.27 -0.01
C GLU A 335 1.86 -6.35 -0.06
N LYS A 336 2.52 -6.82 1.01
CA LYS A 336 3.99 -6.92 1.08
C LYS A 336 4.55 -8.25 0.60
N GLY A 337 3.76 -9.34 0.67
CA GLY A 337 4.22 -10.69 0.31
C GLY A 337 5.29 -11.23 1.24
N LEU A 338 6.06 -12.18 0.71
CA LEU A 338 7.18 -12.84 1.35
C LEU A 338 8.44 -12.67 0.47
N GLU A 339 9.38 -11.86 0.94
CA GLU A 339 10.58 -11.45 0.20
C GLU A 339 11.30 -12.62 -0.49
N GLY A 340 11.51 -12.53 -1.81
CA GLY A 340 12.25 -13.51 -2.61
C GLY A 340 11.52 -14.82 -2.96
N MET A 341 10.42 -15.17 -2.29
CA MET A 341 9.67 -16.42 -2.52
C MET A 341 8.27 -16.20 -3.07
N ILE A 342 7.54 -15.29 -2.45
CA ILE A 342 6.17 -14.95 -2.83
C ILE A 342 6.19 -13.45 -3.03
N PRO A 343 6.23 -12.98 -4.29
CA PRO A 343 6.20 -11.56 -4.51
C PRO A 343 5.06 -10.96 -3.69
N GLY A 344 5.30 -9.81 -3.10
CA GLY A 344 4.20 -9.08 -2.53
C GLY A 344 3.17 -8.77 -3.57
N SER A 345 2.28 -7.91 -3.13
CA SER A 345 1.86 -6.93 -4.09
C SER A 345 3.02 -6.09 -4.67
N VAL A 346 4.29 -6.38 -4.36
CA VAL A 346 5.49 -5.66 -4.79
C VAL A 346 6.55 -6.62 -5.40
N ILE A 347 6.73 -6.47 -6.73
CA ILE A 347 7.93 -6.65 -7.60
C ILE A 347 8.47 -8.07 -7.98
N ARG A 348 8.19 -8.56 -9.21
CA ARG A 348 8.96 -8.49 -10.51
C ARG A 348 8.18 -9.33 -11.59
N PRO A 349 8.27 -9.06 -12.91
CA PRO A 349 7.22 -9.40 -13.91
C PRO A 349 7.29 -10.85 -14.45
N PRO A 350 6.31 -11.35 -15.23
CA PRO A 350 4.88 -11.07 -15.27
C PRO A 350 4.15 -12.29 -14.68
N LYS A 351 3.67 -12.22 -13.43
CA LYS A 351 2.88 -13.32 -12.86
C LYS A 351 1.76 -12.69 -12.09
N SER A 352 0.54 -12.77 -12.63
CA SER A 352 -0.69 -12.49 -11.88
C SER A 352 -0.69 -13.35 -10.61
N MET A 353 -1.08 -12.80 -9.47
CA MET A 353 -0.89 -13.43 -8.17
C MET A 353 -2.21 -13.61 -7.43
N THR A 354 -2.92 -14.66 -7.79
CA THR A 354 -3.65 -15.45 -6.80
C THR A 354 -2.86 -16.71 -6.47
N SER A 355 -2.74 -17.06 -5.19
CA SER A 355 -2.12 -18.32 -4.81
C SER A 355 -3.16 -19.43 -4.98
N SER A 356 -2.84 -20.41 -5.82
CA SER A 356 -3.60 -21.65 -5.99
C SER A 356 -2.83 -22.75 -5.27
N SER A 357 -3.40 -23.26 -4.17
CA SER A 357 -2.83 -24.37 -3.42
C SER A 357 -3.62 -25.65 -3.70
N THR A 358 -2.94 -26.70 -4.19
CA THR A 358 -3.54 -28.04 -4.25
C THR A 358 -3.18 -28.78 -2.97
N VAL A 359 -4.19 -29.02 -2.14
CA VAL A 359 -4.05 -29.68 -0.84
C VAL A 359 -4.41 -31.14 -1.01
N THR A 360 -3.52 -32.03 -0.58
CA THR A 360 -3.83 -33.45 -0.39
C THR A 360 -3.76 -33.73 1.10
N THR A 361 -4.89 -33.98 1.75
CA THR A 361 -4.88 -34.44 3.14
C THR A 361 -4.59 -35.93 3.22
N ALA A 362 -3.65 -36.32 4.09
CA ALA A 362 -3.82 -37.26 5.20
C ALA A 362 -2.53 -38.04 5.52
N LEU A 363 -2.08 -37.91 6.77
CA LEU A 363 -1.53 -38.99 7.59
C LEU A 363 -1.98 -38.69 9.04
N SER A 364 -3.14 -39.22 9.42
CA SER A 364 -3.76 -39.29 10.77
C SER A 364 -3.95 -37.99 11.59
N TRP A 365 -4.89 -38.04 12.53
CA TRP A 365 -5.23 -36.96 13.46
C TRP A 365 -5.10 -37.53 14.87
N THR A 366 -4.49 -36.79 15.78
CA THR A 366 -4.48 -37.15 17.21
C THR A 366 -5.55 -36.32 17.88
N THR A 367 -6.63 -36.96 18.29
CA THR A 367 -7.61 -36.33 19.17
C THR A 367 -6.95 -36.16 20.53
N LEU A 368 -6.78 -34.94 21.01
CA LEU A 368 -6.74 -34.70 22.45
C LEU A 368 -8.16 -35.04 22.94
N CYS A 369 -8.36 -36.30 23.32
CA CYS A 369 -9.57 -36.72 24.00
C CYS A 369 -9.78 -35.78 25.19
N SER A 370 -10.81 -34.96 25.10
CA SER A 370 -11.51 -34.46 26.29
C SER A 370 -11.98 -35.69 27.05
N THR A 371 -11.24 -36.10 28.07
CA THR A 371 -11.71 -37.07 29.04
C THR A 371 -12.82 -36.42 29.89
N PRO A 372 -13.86 -37.17 30.27
CA PRO A 372 -14.90 -36.64 31.15
C PRO A 372 -14.38 -36.60 32.58
N GLN A 373 -14.58 -35.45 33.24
CA GLN A 373 -14.56 -35.17 34.68
C GLN A 373 -13.38 -35.69 35.52
N ILE A 374 -12.60 -34.77 36.09
CA ILE A 374 -12.51 -34.50 37.53
C ILE A 374 -12.12 -33.03 37.66
N VAL A 375 -12.95 -32.23 38.34
CA VAL A 375 -12.57 -30.89 38.78
C VAL A 375 -11.57 -31.08 39.93
N ILE A 376 -10.27 -31.09 39.62
CA ILE A 376 -9.26 -30.80 40.64
C ILE A 376 -9.18 -29.28 40.69
N ILE A 377 -9.74 -28.70 41.76
CA ILE A 377 -9.58 -27.28 42.08
C ILE A 377 -8.10 -27.10 42.45
N CYS A 378 -7.26 -26.76 41.48
CA CYS A 378 -5.97 -26.18 41.77
C CYS A 378 -6.23 -24.70 42.14
N PRO A 379 -5.94 -24.26 43.38
CA PRO A 379 -6.26 -22.91 43.79
C PRO A 379 -5.48 -21.92 42.92
N LEU A 380 -6.22 -21.14 42.13
CA LEU A 380 -5.71 -20.02 41.35
C LEU A 380 -5.12 -18.99 42.32
N GLY A 381 -3.79 -18.90 42.36
CA GLY A 381 -3.05 -17.83 43.01
C GLY A 381 -2.25 -17.05 41.96
N PRO A 382 -2.33 -15.71 41.92
CA PRO A 382 -1.60 -14.91 40.96
C PRO A 382 -0.18 -14.62 41.49
N SER A 383 0.82 -15.19 40.82
CA SER A 383 2.16 -14.59 40.63
C SER A 383 3.06 -15.59 39.88
N TRP A 384 3.11 -15.50 38.54
CA TRP A 384 3.99 -16.37 37.74
C TRP A 384 4.55 -15.62 36.52
N GLY A 385 5.84 -15.86 36.27
CA GLY A 385 6.60 -15.33 35.12
C GLY A 385 7.55 -14.18 35.50
N ALA A 386 8.69 -14.47 36.13
CA ALA A 386 9.71 -13.45 36.40
C ALA A 386 10.52 -13.03 35.15
N GLY A 387 10.03 -13.35 33.94
CA GLY A 387 10.66 -13.03 32.65
C GLY A 387 12.06 -13.63 32.44
N LYS A 388 12.41 -14.67 33.21
CA LYS A 388 13.74 -15.31 33.16
C LYS A 388 13.82 -16.46 32.15
N ILE A 389 12.69 -16.94 31.65
CA ILE A 389 12.62 -17.98 30.62
C ILE A 389 11.85 -17.47 29.40
N ILE A 390 11.98 -18.18 28.28
CA ILE A 390 11.25 -17.84 27.05
C ILE A 390 9.74 -17.88 27.30
N GLN A 391 9.02 -16.92 26.71
CA GLN A 391 7.60 -16.66 26.99
C GLN A 391 6.72 -17.91 26.84
N GLY A 392 6.94 -18.71 25.80
CA GLY A 392 6.11 -19.89 25.56
C GLY A 392 6.36 -21.03 26.55
N LEU A 393 7.49 -21.00 27.25
CA LEU A 393 7.75 -21.93 28.36
C LEU A 393 7.05 -21.48 29.64
N ASP A 394 7.02 -20.17 29.91
CA ASP A 394 6.21 -19.58 30.98
C ASP A 394 4.71 -19.90 30.79
N ASP A 395 4.20 -19.71 29.57
CA ASP A 395 2.81 -20.06 29.22
C ASP A 395 2.56 -21.58 29.37
N GLY A 396 3.54 -22.42 29.02
CA GLY A 396 3.43 -23.87 29.11
C GLY A 396 3.38 -24.41 30.54
N LEU A 397 4.09 -23.74 31.47
CA LEU A 397 4.07 -24.03 32.91
C LEU A 397 2.76 -23.58 33.57
N GLN A 398 2.00 -22.70 32.92
CA GLN A 398 0.75 -22.18 33.48
C GLN A 398 -0.26 -23.31 33.72
N GLY A 399 -0.75 -23.38 34.96
CA GLY A 399 -1.73 -24.40 35.36
C GLY A 399 -1.18 -25.83 35.44
N MET A 400 0.15 -26.02 35.52
CA MET A 400 0.72 -27.31 35.90
C MET A 400 0.51 -27.59 37.39
N CYS A 401 0.14 -28.83 37.74
CA CYS A 401 0.09 -29.30 39.11
C CYS A 401 1.44 -29.88 39.55
N VAL A 402 1.75 -29.81 40.86
CA VAL A 402 2.97 -30.44 41.41
C VAL A 402 2.91 -31.96 41.17
N GLY A 403 3.98 -32.50 40.58
CA GLY A 403 4.11 -33.88 40.10
C GLY A 403 3.64 -34.11 38.65
N GLU A 404 3.09 -33.09 37.98
CA GLU A 404 2.62 -33.21 36.60
C GLU A 404 3.80 -33.25 35.62
N LYS A 405 3.74 -34.19 34.66
CA LYS A 405 4.58 -34.21 33.48
C LYS A 405 3.83 -33.65 32.29
N ARG A 406 4.39 -32.64 31.62
CA ARG A 406 3.77 -31.98 30.47
C ARG A 406 4.79 -31.79 29.37
N VAL A 407 4.39 -32.11 28.14
CA VAL A 407 5.17 -31.79 26.96
C VAL A 407 4.70 -30.44 26.43
N VAL A 408 5.59 -29.46 26.40
CA VAL A 408 5.32 -28.09 25.93
C VAL A 408 6.05 -27.87 24.61
N ILE A 409 5.30 -27.45 23.59
CA ILE A 409 5.86 -27.07 22.29
C ILE A 409 5.85 -25.56 22.20
N VAL A 410 7.03 -24.95 22.19
CA VAL A 410 7.20 -23.50 22.16
C VAL A 410 7.51 -23.07 20.72
N PRO A 411 6.60 -22.33 20.05
CA PRO A 411 6.85 -21.81 18.72
C PRO A 411 7.91 -20.70 18.75
N PRO A 412 8.56 -20.38 17.61
CA PRO A 412 9.77 -19.56 17.63
C PRO A 412 9.54 -18.14 18.14
N HIS A 413 8.38 -17.53 17.84
CA HIS A 413 8.01 -16.19 18.30
C HIS A 413 7.77 -16.10 19.82
N LEU A 414 7.50 -17.23 20.48
CA LEU A 414 7.44 -17.34 21.94
C LEU A 414 8.73 -17.96 22.53
N GLY A 415 9.71 -18.27 21.67
CA GLY A 415 11.00 -18.86 21.99
C GLY A 415 12.14 -17.85 21.79
N HIS A 416 13.07 -18.16 20.89
CA HIS A 416 14.23 -17.32 20.57
C HIS A 416 14.08 -16.49 19.29
N GLY A 417 12.89 -16.50 18.69
CA GLY A 417 12.56 -15.72 17.51
C GLY A 417 13.45 -16.01 16.31
N GLU A 418 13.58 -15.02 15.44
CA GLU A 418 14.40 -15.09 14.23
C GLU A 418 15.91 -15.01 14.52
N SER A 419 16.29 -14.49 15.69
CA SER A 419 17.70 -14.37 16.10
C SER A 419 18.31 -15.69 16.56
N GLY A 420 17.50 -16.66 17.00
CA GLY A 420 17.99 -17.89 17.60
C GLY A 420 18.74 -17.66 18.93
N ALA A 421 19.39 -18.71 19.44
CA ALA A 421 20.27 -18.62 20.61
C ALA A 421 21.51 -19.50 20.39
N ALA A 422 22.48 -19.49 21.30
CA ALA A 422 23.83 -20.07 21.12
C ALA A 422 23.86 -21.46 20.45
N GLU A 423 22.93 -22.36 20.81
CA GLU A 423 22.79 -23.71 20.23
C GLU A 423 21.41 -23.94 19.59
N VAL A 424 20.54 -22.93 19.59
CA VAL A 424 19.18 -23.01 19.04
C VAL A 424 19.14 -22.30 17.69
N PRO A 425 18.86 -23.03 16.59
CA PRO A 425 18.74 -22.42 15.27
C PRO A 425 17.70 -21.29 15.23
N SER A 426 17.90 -20.33 14.34
CA SER A 426 16.91 -19.29 14.08
C SER A 426 15.56 -19.90 13.71
N SER A 427 14.48 -19.33 14.23
CA SER A 427 13.11 -19.81 13.99
C SER A 427 12.85 -21.28 14.38
N ALA A 428 13.62 -21.85 15.31
CA ALA A 428 13.41 -23.21 15.78
C ALA A 428 12.17 -23.33 16.68
N VAL A 429 11.36 -24.36 16.44
CA VAL A 429 10.31 -24.80 17.37
C VAL A 429 10.98 -25.64 18.45
N LEU A 430 10.74 -25.29 19.71
CA LEU A 430 11.34 -25.97 20.86
C LEU A 430 10.35 -26.95 21.46
N LEU A 431 10.82 -28.13 21.84
CA LEU A 431 10.06 -29.16 22.53
C LEU A 431 10.65 -29.33 23.92
N PHE A 432 9.82 -29.14 24.94
CA PHE A 432 10.21 -29.34 26.34
C PHE A 432 9.38 -30.45 26.95
N GLU A 433 10.04 -31.39 27.60
CA GLU A 433 9.39 -32.32 28.53
C GLU A 433 9.61 -31.77 29.93
N LEU A 434 8.54 -31.33 30.57
CA LEU A 434 8.56 -30.66 31.87
C LEU A 434 7.99 -31.59 32.93
N GLU A 435 8.60 -31.56 34.11
CA GLU A 435 8.11 -32.19 35.32
C GLU A 435 8.11 -31.15 36.43
N LEU A 436 6.94 -30.77 36.92
CA LEU A 436 6.84 -29.76 37.98
C LEU A 436 7.06 -30.41 39.34
N LEU A 437 8.28 -30.33 39.89
CA LEU A 437 8.65 -31.03 41.12
C LEU A 437 8.12 -30.37 42.40
N GLU A 438 8.14 -29.03 42.45
CA GLU A 438 7.73 -28.25 43.62
C GLU A 438 7.20 -26.88 43.18
N LEU A 439 6.18 -26.37 43.87
CA LEU A 439 5.60 -25.05 43.60
C LEU A 439 5.63 -24.21 44.89
N GLN A 440 6.51 -23.22 44.93
CA GLN A 440 6.58 -22.25 46.02
C GLN A 440 5.89 -20.95 45.61
N LYS A 441 4.90 -20.50 46.39
CA LYS A 441 4.19 -19.26 46.10
C LYS A 441 5.14 -18.07 46.22
N GLY A 442 5.34 -17.37 45.10
CA GLY A 442 6.20 -16.20 44.99
C GLY A 442 5.66 -14.99 45.76
N ILE A 443 6.40 -13.89 45.65
CA ILE A 443 6.07 -12.59 46.24
C ILE A 443 5.48 -11.68 45.14
N PRO A 444 4.54 -10.76 45.43
CA PRO A 444 4.08 -9.76 44.46
C PRO A 444 5.20 -8.97 43.79
N ASP A 445 4.96 -8.51 42.56
CA ASP A 445 5.94 -7.79 41.76
C ASP A 445 6.42 -6.50 42.46
N GLY A 446 7.74 -6.27 42.44
CA GLY A 446 8.37 -5.12 43.09
C GLY A 446 8.65 -5.27 44.58
N TYR A 447 8.37 -6.44 45.19
CA TYR A 447 8.69 -6.72 46.59
C TYR A 447 9.80 -7.77 46.70
N LEU A 448 10.75 -7.52 47.61
CA LEU A 448 11.85 -8.42 47.94
C LEU A 448 11.51 -9.35 49.11
N PHE A 449 10.61 -8.88 49.98
CA PHE A 449 10.11 -9.57 51.17
C PHE A 449 8.65 -9.19 51.41
N VAL A 450 7.85 -10.14 51.91
CA VAL A 450 6.47 -9.89 52.36
C VAL A 450 6.20 -10.52 53.71
N TRP A 451 5.43 -9.81 54.52
CA TRP A 451 4.85 -10.30 55.75
C TRP A 451 3.70 -11.26 55.44
N LEU A 452 3.70 -12.43 56.08
CA LEU A 452 2.63 -13.43 55.96
C LEU A 452 1.56 -13.27 57.07
N GLY A 453 1.76 -12.34 58.00
CA GLY A 453 0.83 -11.95 59.08
C GLY A 453 1.02 -10.47 59.45
N ASP A 454 0.55 -10.08 60.63
CA ASP A 454 0.71 -8.71 61.12
C ASP A 454 2.19 -8.39 61.35
N SER A 455 2.68 -7.29 60.76
CA SER A 455 4.02 -6.79 61.05
C SER A 455 4.08 -6.32 62.51
N PRO A 456 5.22 -6.46 63.20
CA PRO A 456 5.39 -5.88 64.51
C PRO A 456 5.09 -4.37 64.48
N ASP A 457 4.19 -3.90 65.33
CA ASP A 457 3.84 -2.49 65.48
C ASP A 457 4.10 -2.08 66.94
N PRO A 458 5.02 -1.12 67.22
CA PRO A 458 5.85 -0.37 66.27
C PRO A 458 7.03 -1.18 65.73
N LEU A 459 7.29 -1.06 64.42
CA LEU A 459 8.29 -1.86 63.70
C LEU A 459 9.73 -1.52 64.09
N PHE A 460 10.05 -0.23 64.24
CA PHE A 460 11.41 0.22 64.53
C PHE A 460 11.93 -0.31 65.89
N PRO A 461 11.21 -0.19 67.02
CA PRO A 461 11.64 -0.74 68.30
C PRO A 461 11.72 -2.27 68.35
N ALA A 462 11.09 -2.97 67.40
CA ALA A 462 11.20 -4.42 67.26
C ALA A 462 12.47 -4.83 66.49
N MET A 463 13.03 -3.91 65.70
CA MET A 463 14.21 -4.11 64.85
C MET A 463 15.51 -3.67 65.55
N ASP A 464 15.41 -2.63 66.39
CA ASP A 464 16.48 -2.12 67.27
C ASP A 464 16.63 -3.05 68.50
N LEU A 465 17.48 -4.07 68.37
CA LEU A 465 17.63 -5.14 69.37
C LEU A 465 18.35 -4.65 70.62
N ASN A 466 19.32 -3.74 70.44
CA ASN A 466 20.16 -3.22 71.50
C ASN A 466 19.60 -1.92 72.14
N LYS A 467 18.55 -1.34 71.55
CA LYS A 467 17.83 -0.11 71.97
C LYS A 467 18.65 1.16 71.90
N ASP A 468 19.62 1.25 71.00
CA ASP A 468 20.48 2.41 70.80
C ASP A 468 19.94 3.43 69.77
N GLN A 469 18.73 3.19 69.25
CA GLN A 469 18.05 3.99 68.22
C GLN A 469 18.71 3.96 66.84
N GLU A 470 19.64 3.03 66.60
CA GLU A 470 20.30 2.83 65.32
C GLU A 470 20.22 1.35 64.92
N VAL A 471 19.70 1.03 63.74
CA VAL A 471 19.68 -0.36 63.26
C VAL A 471 20.77 -0.57 62.21
N PRO A 472 21.94 -1.13 62.56
CA PRO A 472 22.97 -1.48 61.59
C PRO A 472 22.57 -2.72 60.77
N LEU A 473 23.32 -3.01 59.70
CA LEU A 473 23.02 -4.12 58.79
C LEU A 473 22.94 -5.47 59.51
N GLU A 474 23.76 -5.68 60.54
CA GLU A 474 23.79 -6.90 61.33
C GLU A 474 22.47 -7.13 62.06
N GLU A 475 21.98 -6.12 62.79
CA GLU A 475 20.70 -6.20 63.51
C GLU A 475 19.51 -6.33 62.56
N PHE A 476 19.54 -5.59 61.43
CA PHE A 476 18.54 -5.72 60.39
C PHE A 476 18.50 -7.14 59.80
N THR A 477 19.66 -7.75 59.58
CA THR A 477 19.77 -9.10 59.03
C THR A 477 19.25 -10.14 60.01
N GLU A 478 19.66 -10.06 61.27
CA GLU A 478 19.18 -10.97 62.32
C GLU A 478 17.66 -10.87 62.50
N PHE A 479 17.12 -9.65 62.48
CA PHE A 479 15.68 -9.44 62.56
C PHE A 479 14.95 -10.09 61.38
N ILE A 480 15.33 -9.80 60.13
CA ILE A 480 14.64 -10.37 58.97
C ILE A 480 14.77 -11.90 58.92
N GLN A 481 15.93 -12.46 59.26
CA GLN A 481 16.11 -13.92 59.34
C GLN A 481 15.25 -14.55 60.45
N SER A 482 15.09 -13.89 61.59
CA SER A 482 14.21 -14.35 62.67
C SER A 482 12.75 -14.43 62.20
N GLN A 483 12.27 -13.42 61.46
CA GLN A 483 10.89 -13.38 60.97
C GLN A 483 10.60 -14.47 59.93
N ILE A 484 11.61 -14.87 59.16
CA ILE A 484 11.49 -15.97 58.19
C ILE A 484 11.49 -17.31 58.90
N THR A 485 12.35 -17.48 59.91
CA THR A 485 12.43 -18.71 60.72
C THR A 485 11.15 -18.93 61.53
N GLU A 486 10.55 -17.86 62.04
CA GLU A 486 9.26 -17.87 62.74
C GLU A 486 8.06 -18.02 61.78
N GLY A 487 8.29 -18.05 60.46
CA GLY A 487 7.23 -18.19 59.44
C GLY A 487 6.34 -16.95 59.26
N LYS A 488 6.73 -15.80 59.84
CA LYS A 488 6.02 -14.51 59.74
C LYS A 488 6.37 -13.72 58.49
N GLY A 489 7.47 -14.05 57.84
CA GLY A 489 7.96 -13.39 56.63
C GLY A 489 8.39 -14.38 55.54
N ARG A 490 8.33 -13.94 54.28
CA ARG A 490 8.83 -14.69 53.13
C ARG A 490 9.72 -13.81 52.26
N MET A 491 10.86 -14.34 51.82
CA MET A 491 11.75 -13.70 50.85
C MET A 491 11.53 -14.22 49.43
N ARG A 492 11.94 -13.42 48.44
CA ARG A 492 11.79 -13.75 47.04
C ARG A 492 12.55 -15.05 46.73
N PRO A 493 11.85 -16.11 46.27
CA PRO A 493 12.51 -17.38 46.00
C PRO A 493 13.49 -17.27 44.82
N GLY A 494 14.61 -18.00 44.90
CA GLY A 494 15.62 -18.08 43.83
C GLY A 494 16.67 -16.97 43.81
N ILE A 495 16.78 -16.17 44.87
CA ILE A 495 17.85 -15.19 45.10
C ILE A 495 18.48 -15.49 46.47
N ASP A 496 19.78 -15.27 46.61
CA ASP A 496 20.48 -15.41 47.88
C ASP A 496 19.87 -14.46 48.94
N GLY A 497 19.45 -15.04 50.08
CA GLY A 497 18.76 -14.31 51.14
C GLY A 497 19.61 -13.18 51.73
N GLU A 498 20.93 -13.35 51.82
CA GLU A 498 21.82 -12.29 52.36
C GLU A 498 21.89 -11.10 51.40
N VAL A 499 21.91 -11.37 50.09
CA VAL A 499 21.91 -10.31 49.06
C VAL A 499 20.59 -9.54 49.08
N VAL A 500 19.47 -10.24 49.21
CA VAL A 500 18.14 -9.62 49.30
C VAL A 500 18.02 -8.71 50.53
N ILE A 501 18.49 -9.17 51.68
CA ILE A 501 18.47 -8.39 52.93
C ILE A 501 19.37 -7.16 52.80
N LYS A 502 20.55 -7.31 52.20
CA LYS A 502 21.46 -6.19 51.96
C LYS A 502 20.86 -5.15 51.01
N ASP A 503 20.19 -5.58 49.93
CA ASP A 503 19.50 -4.67 49.02
C ASP A 503 18.31 -3.98 49.71
N MET A 504 17.59 -4.67 50.59
CA MET A 504 16.53 -4.07 51.42
C MET A 504 17.10 -3.02 52.36
N PHE A 505 18.24 -3.30 53.01
CA PHE A 505 18.92 -2.37 53.90
C PHE A 505 19.37 -1.11 53.15
N VAL A 506 20.04 -1.26 52.00
CA VAL A 506 20.51 -0.14 51.17
C VAL A 506 19.36 0.74 50.68
N ASN A 507 18.17 0.17 50.44
CA ASN A 507 17.01 0.95 50.03
C ASN A 507 16.38 1.75 51.19
N GLN A 508 16.56 1.30 52.44
CA GLN A 508 16.08 2.01 53.63
C GLN A 508 17.09 3.02 54.15
N ASP A 509 18.40 2.75 54.00
CA ASP A 509 19.51 3.68 54.27
C ASP A 509 19.60 4.78 53.20
N ARG A 510 18.73 5.79 53.32
CA ARG A 510 18.60 6.88 52.34
C ARG A 510 19.79 7.83 52.35
N ASN A 511 20.40 8.03 53.51
CA ASN A 511 21.52 8.95 53.68
C ASN A 511 22.89 8.25 53.43
N LYS A 512 22.90 6.92 53.30
CA LYS A 512 24.05 6.04 53.05
C LYS A 512 25.09 6.06 54.17
N ASP A 513 24.66 6.25 55.41
CA ASP A 513 25.53 6.27 56.58
C ASP A 513 25.77 4.87 57.19
N GLY A 514 25.13 3.83 56.64
CA GLY A 514 25.27 2.45 57.07
C GLY A 514 24.42 2.09 58.28
N LYS A 515 23.41 2.89 58.63
CA LYS A 515 22.47 2.67 59.73
C LYS A 515 21.06 3.06 59.30
N ILE A 516 20.04 2.42 59.89
CA ILE A 516 18.64 2.81 59.68
C ILE A 516 18.12 3.47 60.95
N THR A 517 17.59 4.68 60.83
CA THR A 517 16.94 5.41 61.91
C THR A 517 15.41 5.38 61.79
N ALA A 518 14.70 5.73 62.86
CA ALA A 518 13.22 5.70 62.90
C ALA A 518 12.58 6.65 61.87
N GLU A 519 13.31 7.67 61.42
CA GLU A 519 12.86 8.66 60.44
C GLU A 519 13.02 8.16 58.98
N GLU A 520 13.90 7.19 58.77
CA GLU A 520 14.20 6.60 57.47
C GLU A 520 13.34 5.39 57.16
N LEU A 521 12.95 4.63 58.19
CA LEU A 521 12.15 3.42 58.05
C LEU A 521 10.75 3.76 57.51
N LYS A 522 10.53 3.50 56.23
CA LYS A 522 9.21 3.65 55.57
C LYS A 522 8.72 2.32 55.00
N LEU A 523 7.48 1.98 55.33
CA LEU A 523 6.77 0.86 54.70
C LEU A 523 6.16 1.31 53.37
N LYS A 524 6.21 0.44 52.35
CA LYS A 524 5.58 0.69 51.03
C LYS A 524 4.07 0.93 51.09
N SER A 525 3.38 0.54 52.17
CA SER A 525 1.96 0.85 52.40
C SER A 525 1.70 2.32 52.70
N ASP A 526 2.74 3.06 53.08
CA ASP A 526 2.67 4.47 53.48
C ASP A 526 3.20 5.41 52.38
N GLU A 527 3.48 4.86 51.18
CA GLU A 527 3.86 5.62 49.99
C GLU A 527 2.62 5.97 49.14
N ASP A 528 2.41 7.26 48.85
CA ASP A 528 1.32 7.74 47.98
C ASP A 528 1.37 7.07 46.59
N PRO A 529 0.22 6.74 45.96
CA PRO A 529 0.20 6.06 44.67
C PRO A 529 0.78 6.93 43.54
N PRO A 530 1.49 6.33 42.57
CA PRO A 530 2.15 7.06 41.51
C PRO A 530 1.13 7.74 40.56
N LYS A 531 1.33 9.04 40.30
CA LYS A 531 0.63 9.75 39.22
C LYS A 531 1.10 9.19 37.88
N HIS A 532 0.20 8.55 37.15
CA HIS A 532 0.39 8.24 35.74
C HIS A 532 0.34 9.55 34.93
N GLU A 533 1.48 10.02 34.46
CA GLU A 533 1.55 10.88 33.27
C GLU A 533 1.64 9.97 32.04
N GLU A 534 0.64 10.07 31.18
CA GLU A 534 0.58 9.44 29.86
C GLU A 534 1.65 10.05 28.93
N LEU A 535 2.32 9.19 28.17
CA LEU A 535 2.87 9.50 26.85
C LEU A 535 2.64 8.31 25.91
#